data_AF-A0A2T4T4H6-F1
#
_entry.id   AF-A0A2T4T4H6-F1
#
_cell.length_a   1.000
_cell.length_b   1.000
_cell.length_c   1.000
_cell.angle_alpha   90.00
_cell.angle_beta   90.00
_cell.angle_gamma   90.00
#
_symmetry.space_group_name_H-M   'P 1'
#
loop_
_entity.id
_entity.type
_entity.pdbx_description
1 polymer ?
#
loop_
_entity_poly.entity_id
_entity_poly.type
_entity_poly.pdbx_seq_one_letter_code
_entity_poly.pdbx_strand_id
1 'polypeptide(L)'
;MRHENYYQQYVTIRKKEVKALNETMRNRIDREFHWSADFPYVTADLSNCDGHLEAKVMAVKFPVTPHSGILIMPDEDHEYYEVGYTDLLYGDIDAILDALPEE
;
A
#
# COMPACT_ATOMS: atom_id res chain seq x y z
N MET A 1 -8.29 27.39 12.28
CA MET A 1 -7.34 27.28 11.15
C MET A 1 -6.14 26.36 11.46
N ARG A 2 -6.33 25.19 12.09
CA ARG A 2 -5.26 24.18 12.29
C ARG A 2 -5.46 22.90 11.47
N HIS A 3 -6.71 22.54 11.15
CA HIS A 3 -7.05 21.33 10.40
C HIS A 3 -6.55 21.29 8.96
N GLU A 4 -6.59 22.42 8.23
CA GLU A 4 -6.11 22.48 6.84
C GLU A 4 -4.62 22.14 6.72
N ASN A 5 -3.81 22.47 7.74
CA ASN A 5 -2.37 22.20 7.75
C ASN A 5 -2.09 20.70 7.89
N TYR A 6 -2.81 19.98 8.76
CA TYR A 6 -2.63 18.54 8.92
C TYR A 6 -3.06 17.75 7.68
N TYR A 7 -4.17 18.14 7.03
CA TYR A 7 -4.58 17.50 5.78
C TYR A 7 -3.56 17.71 4.66
N GLN A 8 -3.01 18.91 4.51
CA GLN A 8 -1.98 19.19 3.52
C GLN A 8 -0.67 18.44 3.81
N GLN A 9 -0.28 18.31 5.09
CA GLN A 9 0.86 17.50 5.50
C GLN A 9 0.63 16.02 5.14
N TYR A 10 -0.55 15.47 5.46
CA TYR A 10 -0.93 14.11 5.11
C TYR A 10 -0.81 13.84 3.60
N VAL A 11 -1.43 14.69 2.76
CA VAL A 11 -1.36 14.56 1.30
C VAL A 11 0.09 14.65 0.80
N THR A 12 0.91 15.50 1.42
CA THR A 12 2.31 15.66 1.04
C THR A 12 3.13 14.43 1.38
N ILE A 13 2.94 13.85 2.57
CA ILE A 13 3.66 12.65 3.00
C ILE A 13 3.24 11.46 2.14
N ARG A 14 1.94 11.24 1.95
CA ARG A 14 1.43 10.17 1.07
C ARG A 14 2.03 10.24 -0.33
N LYS A 15 2.11 11.44 -0.92
CA LYS A 15 2.71 11.62 -2.25
C LYS A 15 4.19 11.25 -2.27
N LYS A 16 4.94 11.51 -1.20
CA LYS A 16 6.36 11.13 -1.09
C LYS A 16 6.52 9.62 -0.97
N GLU A 17 5.74 8.98 -0.11
CA GLU A 17 5.73 7.52 0.08
C GLU A 17 5.40 6.80 -1.23
N VAL A 18 4.29 7.18 -1.89
CA VAL A 18 3.86 6.57 -3.16
C VAL A 18 4.88 6.80 -4.28
N LYS A 19 5.53 7.98 -4.28
CA LYS A 19 6.61 8.26 -5.24
C LYS A 19 7.80 7.33 -5.00
N ALA A 20 8.24 7.20 -3.75
CA ALA A 20 9.35 6.32 -3.38
C ALA A 20 9.01 4.86 -3.74
N LEU A 21 7.81 4.38 -3.42
CA LEU A 21 7.36 3.03 -3.76
C LEU A 21 7.39 2.81 -5.28
N ASN A 22 6.83 3.73 -6.06
CA ASN A 22 6.87 3.63 -7.52
C ASN A 22 8.30 3.68 -8.09
N GLU A 23 9.20 4.49 -7.52
CA GLU A 23 10.60 4.56 -7.94
C GLU A 23 11.33 3.23 -7.64
N THR A 24 11.16 2.69 -6.43
CA THR A 24 11.70 1.38 -6.05
C THR A 24 11.18 0.28 -6.98
N MET A 25 9.86 0.19 -7.17
CA MET A 25 9.25 -0.85 -8.00
C MET A 25 9.59 -0.71 -9.48
N ARG A 26 9.79 0.51 -9.99
CA ARG A 26 10.21 0.75 -11.38
C ARG A 26 11.60 0.20 -11.68
N ASN A 27 12.49 0.22 -10.70
CA ASN A 27 13.88 -0.19 -10.85
C ASN A 27 14.06 -1.71 -10.73
N ARG A 28 13.10 -2.42 -10.11
CA ARG A 28 13.10 -3.88 -10.06
C ARG A 28 12.98 -4.50 -11.46
N ILE A 29 13.62 -5.65 -11.68
CA ILE A 29 13.66 -6.36 -12.97
C ILE A 29 12.24 -6.67 -13.46
N ASP A 30 11.44 -7.32 -12.62
CA ASP A 30 10.09 -7.77 -12.97
C ASP A 30 9.03 -6.70 -12.74
N ARG A 31 9.42 -5.54 -12.20
CA ARG A 31 8.53 -4.43 -11.84
C ARG A 31 7.40 -4.83 -10.89
N GLU A 32 7.58 -5.95 -10.22
CA GLU A 32 6.62 -6.58 -9.33
C GLU A 32 7.41 -7.34 -8.27
N PHE A 33 6.88 -7.42 -7.06
CA PHE A 33 7.48 -8.16 -5.96
C PHE A 33 6.40 -8.94 -5.24
N HIS A 34 6.64 -10.22 -5.01
CA HIS A 34 5.73 -11.14 -4.33
C HIS A 34 6.36 -11.60 -3.02
N TRP A 35 5.67 -11.38 -1.91
CA TRP A 35 6.08 -11.96 -0.64
C TRP A 35 5.69 -13.44 -0.60
N SER A 36 6.59 -14.28 -0.09
CA SER A 36 6.35 -15.71 0.18
C SER A 36 6.38 -16.06 1.67
N ALA A 37 6.91 -15.14 2.49
CA ALA A 37 6.96 -15.17 3.94
C ALA A 37 7.13 -13.72 4.46
N ASP A 38 6.98 -13.52 5.77
CA ASP A 38 7.21 -12.23 6.45
C ASP A 38 6.45 -11.06 5.81
N PHE A 39 5.16 -11.29 5.55
CA PHE A 39 4.28 -10.34 4.86
C PHE A 39 4.13 -9.03 5.65
N PRO A 40 4.24 -7.86 4.98
CA PRO A 40 3.78 -6.62 5.57
C PRO A 40 2.26 -6.64 5.70
N TYR A 41 1.76 -5.98 6.74
CA TYR A 41 0.32 -5.80 6.95
C TYR A 41 -0.05 -4.35 6.70
N VAL A 42 -1.26 -4.17 6.17
CA VAL A 42 -1.87 -2.87 5.92
C VAL A 42 -3.31 -2.88 6.39
N THR A 43 -3.87 -1.70 6.60
CA THR A 43 -5.29 -1.54 6.89
C THR A 43 -5.99 -0.96 5.66
N ALA A 44 -6.82 -1.78 5.02
CA ALA A 44 -7.56 -1.41 3.82
C ALA A 44 -8.98 -0.96 4.15
N ASP A 45 -9.49 -0.01 3.37
CA ASP A 45 -10.89 0.43 3.36
C ASP A 45 -11.53 -0.05 2.05
N LEU A 46 -12.13 -1.25 2.10
CA LEU A 46 -12.70 -1.90 0.93
C LEU A 46 -14.20 -1.61 0.83
N SER A 47 -14.66 -1.22 -0.36
CA SER A 47 -16.08 -0.85 -0.58
C SER A 47 -17.11 -1.96 -0.28
N ASN A 48 -16.68 -3.21 -0.21
CA ASN A 48 -17.50 -4.39 0.09
C ASN A 48 -17.46 -4.80 1.57
N CYS A 49 -16.66 -4.13 2.41
CA CYS A 49 -16.51 -4.41 3.83
C CYS A 49 -17.02 -3.23 4.66
N ASP A 50 -17.78 -3.52 5.72
CA ASP A 50 -18.18 -2.50 6.69
C ASP A 50 -16.99 -2.16 7.60
N GLY A 51 -16.16 -1.22 7.16
CA GLY A 51 -15.06 -0.65 7.96
C GLY A 51 -13.66 -1.01 7.45
N HIS A 52 -12.69 -0.84 8.34
CA HIS A 52 -11.28 -1.09 8.07
C HIS A 52 -10.92 -2.54 8.30
N LEU A 53 -10.15 -3.10 7.37
CA LEU A 53 -9.79 -4.49 7.38
C LEU A 53 -8.26 -4.65 7.33
N GLU A 54 -7.73 -5.46 8.24
CA GLU A 54 -6.31 -5.82 8.25
C GLU A 54 -6.05 -6.89 7.19
N ALA A 55 -5.05 -6.66 6.34
CA ALA A 55 -4.71 -7.55 5.25
C ALA A 55 -3.21 -7.70 5.08
N LYS A 56 -2.78 -8.91 4.72
CA LYS A 56 -1.42 -9.17 4.26
C LYS A 56 -1.22 -8.56 2.89
N VAL A 57 -0.09 -7.91 2.66
CA VAL A 57 0.33 -7.52 1.31
C VAL A 57 1.04 -8.71 0.68
N MET A 58 0.42 -9.25 -0.36
CA MET A 58 0.91 -10.43 -1.08
C MET A 58 1.87 -10.04 -2.19
N ALA A 59 1.58 -8.95 -2.88
CA ALA A 59 2.43 -8.43 -3.93
C ALA A 59 2.26 -6.92 -4.12
N VAL A 60 3.28 -6.29 -4.70
CA VAL A 60 3.21 -4.92 -5.20
C VAL A 60 3.69 -4.91 -6.63
N LYS A 61 3.01 -4.15 -7.49
CA LYS A 61 3.27 -4.05 -8.92
C LYS A 61 3.36 -2.60 -9.35
N PHE A 62 4.38 -2.28 -10.15
CA PHE A 62 4.47 -0.99 -10.82
C PHE A 62 3.54 -0.92 -12.04
N PRO A 63 2.82 0.20 -12.25
CA PRO A 63 2.72 1.34 -11.36
C PRO A 63 1.72 1.12 -10.23
N VAL A 64 2.05 1.62 -9.03
CA VAL A 64 1.10 1.76 -7.93
C VAL A 64 0.29 3.03 -8.17
N THR A 65 -1.00 2.87 -8.41
CA THR A 65 -1.95 3.94 -8.74
C THR A 65 -2.91 4.19 -7.56
N PRO A 66 -3.79 5.20 -7.60
CA PRO A 66 -4.77 5.41 -6.53
C PRO A 66 -5.57 4.15 -6.18
N HIS A 67 -5.90 3.32 -7.17
CA HIS A 67 -6.83 2.19 -7.01
C HIS A 67 -6.28 0.85 -7.54
N SER A 68 -4.97 0.74 -7.77
CA SER A 68 -4.37 -0.51 -8.26
C SER A 68 -2.89 -0.63 -7.93
N GLY A 69 -2.34 -1.84 -8.11
CA GLY A 69 -0.91 -2.12 -7.98
C GLY A 69 -0.47 -2.68 -6.63
N ILE A 70 -1.39 -2.91 -5.68
CA ILE A 70 -1.10 -3.60 -4.42
C ILE A 70 -2.08 -4.77 -4.31
N LEU A 71 -1.56 -5.98 -4.23
CA LEU A 71 -2.36 -7.18 -4.01
C LEU A 71 -2.37 -7.48 -2.51
N ILE A 72 -3.56 -7.48 -1.91
CA ILE A 72 -3.76 -7.80 -0.51
C ILE A 72 -4.59 -9.07 -0.34
N MET A 73 -4.42 -9.72 0.81
CA MET A 73 -5.24 -10.84 1.25
C MET A 73 -5.67 -10.60 2.69
N PRO A 74 -6.94 -10.23 2.91
CA PRO A 74 -7.56 -10.13 4.22
C PRO A 74 -7.42 -11.41 5.03
N ASP A 75 -7.30 -11.27 6.34
CA ASP A 75 -7.33 -12.42 7.25
C ASP A 75 -8.75 -12.98 7.45
N GLU A 76 -9.79 -12.21 7.10
CA GLU A 76 -11.19 -12.57 7.35
C GLU A 76 -11.76 -13.54 6.30
N ASP A 77 -11.58 -13.24 5.02
CA ASP A 77 -12.12 -14.03 3.91
C ASP A 77 -11.06 -14.80 3.11
N HIS A 78 -9.78 -14.47 3.29
CA HIS A 78 -8.65 -15.03 2.54
C HIS A 78 -8.78 -14.92 1.02
N GLU A 79 -9.58 -13.96 0.53
CA GLU A 79 -9.67 -13.64 -0.89
C GLU A 79 -8.58 -12.65 -1.31
N TYR A 80 -8.30 -12.60 -2.61
CA TYR A 80 -7.31 -11.68 -3.15
C TYR A 80 -7.98 -10.42 -3.70
N TYR A 81 -7.54 -9.27 -3.21
CA TYR A 81 -8.02 -7.98 -3.68
C TYR A 81 -6.87 -7.15 -4.23
N GLU A 82 -7.06 -6.58 -5.42
CA GLU A 82 -6.17 -5.55 -5.92
C GLU A 82 -6.70 -4.19 -5.45
N VAL A 83 -5.84 -3.43 -4.79
CA VAL A 83 -6.11 -2.09 -4.25
C VAL A 83 -5.01 -1.13 -4.68
N GLY A 84 -5.27 0.17 -4.50
CA GLY A 84 -4.24 1.19 -4.62
C GLY A 84 -4.02 1.97 -3.35
N TYR A 85 -3.16 2.98 -3.43
CA TYR A 85 -2.69 3.70 -2.25
C TYR A 85 -3.76 4.58 -1.59
N THR A 86 -4.89 4.87 -2.26
CA THR A 86 -5.99 5.63 -1.62
C THR A 86 -6.89 4.75 -0.79
N ASP A 87 -6.79 3.44 -0.97
CA ASP A 87 -7.62 2.45 -0.29
C ASP A 87 -6.94 1.96 1.01
N LEU A 88 -5.73 2.46 1.31
CA LEU A 88 -4.93 2.10 2.49
C LEU A 88 -4.83 3.24 3.50
N LEU A 89 -4.69 2.91 4.79
CA LEU A 89 -4.52 3.89 5.86
C LEU A 89 -3.15 4.59 5.84
N TYR A 90 -3.05 5.66 6.63
CA TYR A 90 -1.82 6.45 6.72
C TYR A 90 -0.67 5.61 7.30
N GLY A 91 0.51 5.71 6.71
CA GLY A 91 1.69 4.94 7.13
C GLY A 91 1.82 3.56 6.46
N ASP A 92 0.74 3.00 5.90
CA ASP A 92 0.79 1.66 5.28
C ASP A 92 1.72 1.57 4.07
N ILE A 93 1.87 2.65 3.29
CA ILE A 93 2.82 2.67 2.17
C ILE A 93 4.27 2.68 2.66
N ASP A 94 4.54 3.35 3.78
CA ASP A 94 5.85 3.36 4.44
C ASP A 94 6.18 1.97 4.98
N ALA A 95 5.20 1.29 5.60
CA ALA A 95 5.36 -0.09 6.07
C ALA A 95 5.63 -1.07 4.92
N ILE A 96 4.97 -0.92 3.77
CA ILE A 96 5.27 -1.69 2.55
C ILE A 96 6.71 -1.42 2.08
N LEU A 97 7.13 -0.16 2.05
CA LEU A 97 8.47 0.25 1.64
C LEU A 97 9.55 -0.38 2.52
N ASP A 98 9.38 -0.33 3.84
CA ASP A 98 10.31 -0.89 4.83
C ASP A 98 10.43 -2.41 4.76
N ALA A 99 9.36 -3.09 4.30
CA ALA A 99 9.33 -4.53 4.15
C ALA A 99 9.84 -5.05 2.80
N LEU A 100 10.11 -4.15 1.84
CA LEU A 100 10.75 -4.53 0.58
C LEU A 100 12.24 -4.84 0.83
N PRO A 101 12.80 -5.90 0.21
CA PRO A 101 14.22 -6.17 0.36
C PRO A 101 15.06 -5.06 -0.26
N GLU A 102 16.14 -4.68 0.43
CA GLU A 102 17.21 -3.84 -0.14
C GLU A 102 17.83 -4.57 -1.35
N GLU A 103 17.95 -3.88 -2.48
CA GLU A 103 18.57 -4.41 -3.71
C GLU A 103 20.08 -4.12 -3.78
#